data_AF-A0A816N0M2-F1
#
_entry.id   AF-A0A816N0M2-F1
#
_cell.length_a   1.000
_cell.length_b   1.000
_cell.length_c   1.000
_cell.angle_alpha   90.00
_cell.angle_beta   90.00
_cell.angle_gamma   90.00
#
_symmetry.space_group_name_H-M   'P 1'
#
loop_
_entity.id
_entity.type
_entity.pdbx_description
1 polymer ?
#
loop_
_entity_poly.entity_id
_entity_poly.type
_entity_poly.pdbx_seq_one_letter_code
_entity_poly.pdbx_strand_id
1 'polypeptide(L)'
;MSSTEQKRTILVTGANRGIGFLIVKKLAKESPPNNTIILLGSRDLKRGEDALIQLGSPSNVHVLHLDTSSRESIIRAKDEVKQKYGGQLDVVINNAAITRKDLNVDAAREILGTNYYGVKILNEYLFPLMRENGRIINVSSRVGPIVLYKASQALQERYTSSTLTKYQLDQLVEEFISAIETNTLEQLGYDAEPSFLMYGVSKAALNALTQVDAYEWSNNNSLLVVSVTPGYCATDMTGHAPDARPAELGANSILYMVNAPRSEFKNGGFYADGQQIPLISAPTV
;
A
#
# COMPACT_ATOMS: atom_id res chain seq x y z
N MET A 1 -1.25 8.51 -39.80
CA MET A 1 -1.10 7.34 -38.92
C MET A 1 -1.58 7.76 -37.55
N SER A 2 -2.78 7.32 -37.14
CA SER A 2 -3.26 7.56 -35.77
C SER A 2 -2.32 6.81 -34.83
N SER A 3 -1.57 7.55 -34.02
CA SER A 3 -0.94 6.97 -32.83
C SER A 3 -2.07 6.35 -32.02
N THR A 4 -2.12 5.03 -31.91
CA THR A 4 -2.95 4.39 -30.89
C THR A 4 -2.47 4.92 -29.55
N GLU A 5 -3.20 5.87 -28.97
CA GLU A 5 -2.94 6.37 -27.62
C GLU A 5 -2.88 5.15 -26.69
N GLN A 6 -1.72 4.92 -26.09
CA GLN A 6 -1.50 3.72 -25.31
C GLN A 6 -2.28 3.85 -24.00
N LYS A 7 -3.23 2.94 -23.75
CA LYS A 7 -4.09 3.02 -22.58
C LYS A 7 -3.27 3.07 -21.28
N ARG A 8 -3.73 3.89 -20.33
CA ARG A 8 -3.22 3.94 -18.96
C ARG A 8 -3.71 2.73 -18.17
N THR A 9 -2.82 1.92 -17.61
CA THR A 9 -3.17 0.75 -16.80
C THR A 9 -2.93 1.04 -15.32
N ILE A 10 -3.97 0.86 -14.50
CA ILE A 10 -3.97 1.10 -13.05
C ILE A 10 -4.31 -0.20 -12.32
N LEU A 11 -3.43 -0.67 -11.45
CA LEU A 11 -3.70 -1.80 -10.56
C LEU A 11 -4.05 -1.31 -9.16
N VAL A 12 -5.14 -1.83 -8.59
CA VAL A 12 -5.53 -1.57 -7.19
C VAL A 12 -5.63 -2.91 -6.46
N THR A 13 -4.80 -3.14 -5.44
CA THR A 13 -4.85 -4.39 -4.67
C THR A 13 -5.91 -4.35 -3.57
N GLY A 14 -6.53 -5.49 -3.24
CA GLY A 14 -7.58 -5.55 -2.21
C GLY A 14 -8.80 -4.67 -2.53
N ALA A 15 -9.19 -4.62 -3.79
CA ALA A 15 -10.17 -3.68 -4.33
C ALA A 15 -11.62 -4.21 -4.37
N ASN A 16 -11.88 -5.39 -3.80
CA ASN A 16 -13.21 -5.99 -3.75
C ASN A 16 -14.12 -5.35 -2.68
N ARG A 17 -13.58 -4.52 -1.77
CA ARG A 17 -14.34 -3.82 -0.71
C ARG A 17 -13.62 -2.59 -0.18
N GLY A 18 -14.27 -1.86 0.72
CA GLY A 18 -13.68 -0.75 1.47
C GLY A 18 -13.10 0.34 0.57
N ILE A 19 -11.96 0.89 0.98
CA ILE A 19 -11.30 1.99 0.26
C ILE A 19 -10.88 1.58 -1.15
N GLY A 20 -10.32 0.38 -1.34
CA GLY A 20 -9.93 -0.12 -2.66
C GLY A 20 -11.08 -0.18 -3.66
N PHE A 21 -12.27 -0.61 -3.20
CA PHE A 21 -13.49 -0.58 -4.03
C PHE A 21 -13.89 0.86 -4.41
N LEU A 22 -13.85 1.79 -3.47
CA LEU A 22 -14.18 3.20 -3.73
C LEU A 22 -13.20 3.87 -4.70
N ILE A 23 -11.91 3.50 -4.63
CA ILE A 23 -10.88 3.93 -5.60
C ILE A 23 -11.27 3.45 -7.00
N VAL A 24 -11.54 2.15 -7.17
CA VAL A 24 -11.92 1.59 -8.48
C VAL A 24 -13.23 2.21 -8.98
N LYS A 25 -14.22 2.41 -8.10
CA LYS A 25 -15.50 3.07 -8.43
C LYS A 25 -15.30 4.47 -8.99
N LYS A 26 -14.45 5.28 -8.35
CA LYS A 26 -14.15 6.64 -8.80
C LYS A 26 -13.37 6.63 -10.11
N LEU A 27 -12.33 5.81 -10.22
CA LEU A 27 -11.55 5.66 -11.45
C LEU A 27 -12.43 5.24 -12.64
N ALA A 28 -13.33 4.29 -12.46
CA ALA A 28 -14.23 3.83 -13.51
C ALA A 28 -15.22 4.91 -13.96
N LYS A 29 -15.63 5.81 -13.06
CA LYS A 29 -16.52 6.93 -13.37
C LYS A 29 -15.79 8.10 -14.05
N GLU A 30 -14.56 8.36 -13.63
CA GLU A 30 -13.80 9.57 -13.99
C GLU A 30 -12.85 9.36 -15.18
N SER A 31 -12.51 8.11 -15.51
CA SER A 31 -11.55 7.78 -16.58
C SER A 31 -12.27 7.33 -17.87
N PRO A 32 -11.89 7.86 -19.05
CA PRO A 32 -12.43 7.38 -20.33
C PRO A 32 -12.16 5.88 -20.54
N PRO A 33 -13.19 5.03 -20.77
CA PRO A 33 -13.00 3.58 -20.92
C PRO A 33 -12.13 3.16 -22.11
N ASN A 34 -12.04 4.01 -23.12
CA ASN A 34 -11.18 3.80 -24.28
C ASN A 34 -9.70 4.08 -24.01
N ASN A 35 -9.36 4.78 -22.92
CA ASN A 35 -7.99 5.23 -22.63
C ASN A 35 -7.44 4.74 -21.28
N THR A 36 -8.21 4.00 -20.49
CA THR A 36 -7.74 3.48 -19.19
C THR A 36 -8.17 2.03 -19.02
N ILE A 37 -7.29 1.21 -18.45
CA ILE A 37 -7.54 -0.16 -17.98
C ILE A 37 -7.38 -0.14 -16.46
N ILE A 38 -8.38 -0.62 -15.73
CA ILE A 38 -8.36 -0.67 -14.27
C ILE A 38 -8.40 -2.14 -13.84
N LEU A 39 -7.36 -2.58 -13.16
CA LEU A 39 -7.23 -3.94 -12.64
C LEU A 39 -7.68 -3.95 -11.17
N LEU A 40 -8.84 -4.55 -10.93
CA LEU A 40 -9.41 -4.77 -9.59
C LEU A 40 -8.78 -6.03 -9.01
N GLY A 41 -7.72 -5.84 -8.21
CA GLY A 41 -7.04 -6.93 -7.53
C GLY A 41 -7.86 -7.48 -6.37
N SER A 42 -8.11 -8.78 -6.35
CA SER A 42 -8.78 -9.48 -5.25
C SER A 42 -8.13 -10.84 -5.00
N ARG A 43 -7.93 -11.21 -3.73
CA ARG A 43 -7.49 -12.56 -3.34
C ARG A 43 -8.59 -13.61 -3.53
N ASP A 44 -9.84 -13.17 -3.60
CA ASP A 44 -11.01 -14.01 -3.80
C ASP A 44 -11.66 -13.57 -5.12
N LEU A 45 -11.59 -14.44 -6.13
CA LEU A 45 -12.13 -14.15 -7.45
C LEU A 45 -13.63 -13.87 -7.41
N LYS A 46 -14.41 -14.63 -6.64
CA LYS A 46 -15.85 -14.46 -6.57
C LYS A 46 -16.21 -13.10 -5.99
N ARG A 47 -15.56 -12.68 -4.90
CA ARG A 47 -15.74 -11.34 -4.32
C ARG A 47 -15.28 -10.23 -5.26
N GLY A 48 -14.26 -10.48 -6.08
CA GLY A 48 -13.80 -9.55 -7.13
C GLY A 48 -14.87 -9.35 -8.21
N GLU A 49 -15.47 -10.44 -8.70
CA GLU A 49 -16.55 -10.40 -9.70
C GLU A 49 -17.82 -9.76 -9.15
N ASP A 50 -18.19 -10.06 -7.91
CA ASP A 50 -19.35 -9.43 -7.25
C ASP A 50 -19.14 -7.91 -7.10
N ALA A 51 -17.92 -7.49 -6.77
CA ALA A 51 -17.56 -6.07 -6.77
C ALA A 51 -17.63 -5.44 -8.18
N LEU A 52 -17.16 -6.13 -9.22
CA LEU A 52 -17.29 -5.67 -10.60
C LEU A 52 -18.77 -5.48 -11.02
N ILE A 53 -19.64 -6.42 -10.64
CA ILE A 53 -21.09 -6.31 -10.87
C ILE A 53 -21.66 -5.10 -10.11
N GLN A 54 -21.27 -4.88 -8.86
CA GLN A 54 -21.69 -3.74 -8.06
C GLN A 54 -21.28 -2.38 -8.69
N LEU A 55 -20.18 -2.37 -9.46
CA LEU A 55 -19.74 -1.20 -10.23
C LEU A 55 -20.54 -0.97 -11.51
N GLY A 56 -21.45 -1.88 -11.88
CA GLY A 56 -22.18 -1.85 -13.15
C GLY A 56 -21.40 -2.47 -14.31
N SER A 57 -20.40 -3.33 -14.02
CA SER A 57 -19.57 -4.01 -15.01
C SER A 57 -18.99 -3.10 -16.10
N PRO A 58 -18.34 -1.98 -15.74
CA PRO A 58 -17.73 -1.08 -16.71
C PRO A 58 -16.67 -1.81 -17.54
N SER A 59 -16.66 -1.58 -18.85
CA SER A 59 -15.86 -2.34 -19.82
C SER A 59 -14.35 -2.20 -19.66
N ASN A 60 -13.90 -1.20 -18.90
CA ASN A 60 -12.50 -0.92 -18.61
C ASN A 60 -12.03 -1.41 -17.24
N VAL A 61 -12.88 -2.06 -16.45
CA VAL A 61 -12.48 -2.68 -15.17
C VAL A 61 -12.42 -4.18 -15.33
N HIS A 62 -11.30 -4.78 -14.94
CA HIS A 62 -11.08 -6.22 -15.03
C HIS A 62 -10.65 -6.76 -13.67
N VAL A 63 -11.24 -7.87 -13.24
CA VAL A 63 -10.83 -8.56 -12.02
C VAL A 63 -9.50 -9.26 -12.26
N LEU A 64 -8.56 -9.08 -11.34
CA LEU A 64 -7.27 -9.75 -11.31
C LEU A 64 -7.15 -10.56 -10.02
N HIS A 65 -6.94 -11.87 -10.13
CA HIS A 65 -6.68 -12.70 -8.96
C HIS A 65 -5.31 -12.36 -8.37
N LEU A 66 -5.30 -11.73 -7.21
CA LEU A 66 -4.09 -11.25 -6.56
C LEU A 66 -4.23 -11.33 -5.04
N ASP A 67 -3.64 -12.38 -4.47
CA ASP A 67 -3.31 -12.45 -3.06
C ASP A 67 -1.88 -11.92 -2.86
N THR A 68 -1.73 -10.79 -2.17
CA THR A 68 -0.43 -10.17 -1.92
C THR A 68 0.43 -10.98 -0.94
N SER A 69 -0.14 -11.92 -0.18
CA SER A 69 0.60 -12.80 0.72
C SER A 69 1.16 -14.07 0.03
N SER A 70 0.75 -14.36 -1.21
CA SER A 70 1.21 -15.54 -1.97
C SER A 70 2.11 -15.14 -3.14
N ARG A 71 3.37 -15.57 -3.10
CA ARG A 71 4.33 -15.35 -4.18
C ARG A 71 3.85 -15.94 -5.51
N GLU A 72 3.24 -17.12 -5.48
CA GLU A 72 2.70 -17.77 -6.66
C GLU A 72 1.53 -16.97 -7.26
N SER A 73 0.67 -16.38 -6.40
CA SER A 73 -0.39 -15.48 -6.87
C SER A 73 0.18 -14.23 -7.52
N ILE A 74 1.23 -13.63 -6.95
CA ILE A 74 1.90 -12.45 -7.51
C ILE A 74 2.50 -12.77 -8.88
N ILE A 75 3.18 -13.92 -9.02
CA ILE A 75 3.77 -14.36 -10.29
C ILE A 75 2.70 -14.50 -11.37
N ARG A 76 1.60 -15.21 -11.06
CA ARG A 76 0.47 -15.40 -11.98
C ARG A 76 -0.15 -14.07 -12.39
N ALA A 77 -0.39 -13.16 -11.43
CA ALA A 77 -0.94 -11.85 -11.70
C ALA A 77 -0.04 -11.02 -12.64
N LYS A 78 1.27 -11.02 -12.39
CA LYS A 78 2.27 -10.36 -13.26
C LYS A 78 2.25 -10.95 -14.68
N ASP A 79 2.19 -12.27 -14.82
CA ASP A 79 2.12 -12.93 -16.13
C ASP A 79 0.81 -12.61 -16.87
N GLU A 80 -0.31 -12.53 -16.14
CA GLU A 80 -1.59 -12.11 -16.71
C GLU A 80 -1.56 -10.66 -17.19
N VAL A 81 -0.93 -9.74 -16.43
CA VAL A 81 -0.70 -8.35 -16.87
C VAL A 81 0.10 -8.30 -18.16
N LYS A 82 1.15 -9.11 -18.28
CA LYS A 82 1.93 -9.22 -19.52
C LYS A 82 1.11 -9.72 -20.70
N GLN A 83 0.32 -10.77 -20.49
CA GLN A 83 -0.38 -11.46 -21.58
C GLN A 83 -1.65 -10.76 -22.03
N LYS A 84 -2.42 -10.16 -21.10
CA LYS A 84 -3.76 -9.62 -21.38
C LYS A 84 -3.83 -8.10 -21.39
N TYR A 85 -2.97 -7.42 -20.65
CA TYR A 85 -3.07 -5.98 -20.38
C TYR A 85 -1.88 -5.17 -20.91
N GLY A 86 -1.18 -5.71 -21.91
CA GLY A 86 -0.08 -5.04 -22.61
C GLY A 86 1.25 -4.98 -21.86
N GLY A 87 1.34 -5.62 -20.68
CA GLY A 87 2.59 -5.74 -19.92
C GLY A 87 3.18 -4.43 -19.44
N GLN A 88 2.35 -3.39 -19.28
CA GLN A 88 2.78 -2.09 -18.78
C GLN A 88 1.79 -1.56 -17.75
N LEU A 89 2.33 -1.02 -16.65
CA LEU A 89 1.59 -0.43 -15.54
C LEU A 89 1.99 1.03 -15.35
N ASP A 90 1.00 1.93 -15.35
CA ASP A 90 1.22 3.35 -15.08
C ASP A 90 1.11 3.63 -13.59
N VAL A 91 0.22 2.92 -12.90
CA VAL A 91 -0.05 3.13 -11.48
C VAL A 91 -0.30 1.80 -10.79
N VAL A 92 0.36 1.58 -9.66
CA VAL A 92 0.07 0.49 -8.71
C VAL A 92 -0.33 1.11 -7.38
N ILE A 93 -1.51 0.75 -6.88
CA ILE A 93 -2.02 1.15 -5.58
C ILE A 93 -2.03 -0.09 -4.67
N ASN A 94 -1.03 -0.17 -3.80
CA ASN A 94 -0.92 -1.22 -2.79
C ASN A 94 -1.86 -0.88 -1.62
N ASN A 95 -3.15 -1.21 -1.80
CA ASN A 95 -4.22 -0.95 -0.83
C ASN A 95 -4.51 -2.14 0.10
N ALA A 96 -4.26 -3.38 -0.36
CA ALA A 96 -4.51 -4.58 0.43
C ALA A 96 -3.77 -4.51 1.78
N ALA A 97 -4.52 -4.69 2.88
CA ALA A 97 -3.97 -4.74 4.22
C ALA A 97 -4.91 -5.52 5.15
N ILE A 98 -4.34 -6.07 6.22
CA ILE A 98 -5.07 -6.72 7.31
C ILE A 98 -4.64 -6.17 8.67
N THR A 99 -5.43 -6.49 9.68
CA THR A 99 -5.12 -6.24 11.09
C THR A 99 -5.68 -7.39 11.92
N ARG A 100 -5.10 -7.59 13.11
CA ARG A 100 -5.45 -8.60 14.10
C ARG A 100 -5.46 -7.92 15.48
N LYS A 101 -6.30 -8.41 16.39
CA LYS A 101 -6.42 -7.86 17.75
C LYS A 101 -5.56 -8.61 18.77
N ASP A 102 -5.24 -9.86 18.48
CA ASP A 102 -4.46 -10.76 19.31
C ASP A 102 -2.96 -10.51 19.14
N LEU A 103 -2.27 -10.15 20.22
CA LEU A 103 -0.81 -9.97 20.20
C LEU A 103 -0.12 -11.33 20.38
N ASN A 104 0.24 -11.96 19.25
CA ASN A 104 1.05 -13.17 19.23
C ASN A 104 1.85 -13.25 17.92
N VAL A 105 2.79 -14.19 17.88
CA VAL A 105 3.73 -14.37 16.76
C VAL A 105 3.01 -14.68 15.45
N ASP A 106 1.96 -15.51 15.48
CA ASP A 106 1.22 -15.89 14.28
C ASP A 106 0.48 -14.69 13.68
N ALA A 107 -0.17 -13.88 14.53
CA ALA A 107 -0.82 -12.65 14.13
C ALA A 107 0.20 -11.63 13.58
N ALA A 108 1.38 -11.52 14.19
CA ALA A 108 2.45 -10.66 13.71
C ALA A 108 2.92 -11.09 12.31
N ARG A 109 3.18 -12.39 12.12
CA ARG A 109 3.56 -12.98 10.83
C ARG A 109 2.48 -12.78 9.76
N GLU A 110 1.21 -12.95 10.11
CA GLU A 110 0.09 -12.73 9.18
C GLU A 110 0.03 -11.27 8.72
N ILE A 111 0.06 -10.32 9.68
CA ILE A 111 0.02 -8.87 9.41
C ILE A 111 1.22 -8.45 8.57
N LEU A 112 2.45 -8.79 8.98
CA LEU A 112 3.67 -8.39 8.28
C LEU A 112 3.81 -9.10 6.93
N GLY A 113 3.37 -10.34 6.84
CA GLY A 113 3.28 -11.11 5.60
C GLY A 113 2.45 -10.39 4.53
N THR A 114 1.29 -9.83 4.92
CA THR A 114 0.41 -9.11 3.98
C THR A 114 0.82 -7.66 3.77
N ASN A 115 1.01 -6.91 4.87
CA ASN A 115 1.12 -5.45 4.84
C ASN A 115 2.53 -4.96 4.46
N TYR A 116 3.55 -5.80 4.62
CA TYR A 116 4.95 -5.46 4.37
C TYR A 116 5.59 -6.40 3.34
N TYR A 117 5.81 -7.67 3.67
CA TYR A 117 6.52 -8.62 2.80
C TYR A 117 5.81 -8.81 1.46
N GLY A 118 4.48 -8.93 1.49
CA GLY A 118 3.67 -9.04 0.29
C GLY A 118 3.80 -7.84 -0.64
N VAL A 119 3.84 -6.63 -0.07
CA VAL A 119 4.03 -5.39 -0.84
C VAL A 119 5.45 -5.30 -1.40
N LYS A 120 6.48 -5.64 -0.60
CA LYS A 120 7.88 -5.70 -1.04
C LYS A 120 8.04 -6.60 -2.26
N ILE A 121 7.57 -7.84 -2.15
CA ILE A 121 7.64 -8.83 -3.23
C ILE A 121 6.82 -8.37 -4.44
N LEU A 122 5.59 -7.87 -4.22
CA LEU A 122 4.76 -7.39 -5.33
C LEU A 122 5.45 -6.26 -6.10
N ASN A 123 6.03 -5.28 -5.41
CA ASN A 123 6.73 -4.19 -6.08
C ASN A 123 7.93 -4.70 -6.88
N GLU A 124 8.74 -5.62 -6.34
CA GLU A 124 9.87 -6.21 -7.06
C GLU A 124 9.43 -6.93 -8.35
N TYR A 125 8.33 -7.67 -8.30
CA TYR A 125 7.82 -8.41 -9.48
C TYR A 125 7.14 -7.50 -10.51
N LEU A 126 6.50 -6.41 -10.07
CA LEU A 126 5.84 -5.45 -10.95
C LEU A 126 6.77 -4.35 -11.47
N PHE A 127 7.90 -4.08 -10.80
CA PHE A 127 8.87 -3.06 -11.20
C PHE A 127 9.27 -3.17 -12.69
N PRO A 128 9.57 -4.36 -13.26
CA PRO A 128 9.87 -4.48 -14.69
C PRO A 128 8.70 -4.17 -15.64
N LEU A 129 7.46 -4.07 -15.13
CA LEU A 129 6.27 -3.69 -15.88
C LEU A 129 5.94 -2.20 -15.75
N MET A 130 6.57 -1.48 -14.83
CA MET A 130 6.24 -0.08 -14.60
C MET A 130 6.71 0.77 -15.77
N ARG A 131 5.80 1.61 -16.30
CA ARG A 131 6.14 2.60 -17.31
C ARG A 131 7.09 3.66 -16.75
N GLU A 132 7.81 4.31 -17.66
CA GLU A 132 8.49 5.55 -17.35
C GLU A 132 7.51 6.57 -16.78
N ASN A 133 7.91 7.28 -15.72
CA ASN A 133 7.08 8.21 -14.96
C ASN A 133 5.88 7.57 -14.24
N GLY A 134 5.82 6.24 -14.16
CA GLY A 134 4.82 5.50 -13.41
C GLY A 134 4.84 5.77 -11.91
N ARG A 135 3.79 5.32 -11.22
CA ARG A 135 3.57 5.56 -9.79
C ARG A 135 3.32 4.27 -9.02
N ILE A 136 4.00 4.10 -7.89
CA ILE A 136 3.69 3.10 -6.88
C ILE A 136 3.23 3.86 -5.63
N ILE A 137 2.00 3.59 -5.22
CA ILE A 137 1.32 4.25 -4.11
C ILE A 137 1.03 3.20 -3.04
N ASN A 138 1.78 3.26 -1.94
CA ASN A 138 1.63 2.38 -0.80
C ASN A 138 0.60 2.96 0.18
N VAL A 139 -0.56 2.32 0.34
CA VAL A 139 -1.57 2.78 1.31
C VAL A 139 -1.14 2.36 2.72
N SER A 140 -0.59 3.33 3.44
CA SER A 140 -0.08 3.19 4.79
C SER A 140 -1.07 3.75 5.82
N SER A 141 -0.59 4.16 7.00
CA SER A 141 -1.40 4.68 8.09
C SER A 141 -0.61 5.63 8.99
N ARG A 142 -1.30 6.60 9.61
CA ARG A 142 -0.73 7.43 10.69
C ARG A 142 -0.29 6.61 11.90
N VAL A 143 -0.81 5.40 12.09
CA VAL A 143 -0.41 4.51 13.18
C VAL A 143 1.07 4.13 13.08
N GLY A 144 1.65 4.03 11.87
CA GLY A 144 3.07 3.76 11.69
C GLY A 144 3.95 4.82 12.36
N PRO A 145 3.84 6.10 11.96
CA PRO A 145 4.54 7.20 12.62
C PRO A 145 4.26 7.35 14.12
N ILE A 146 3.05 7.02 14.58
CA ILE A 146 2.71 7.06 16.01
C ILE A 146 3.47 5.98 16.79
N VAL A 147 3.56 4.75 16.26
CA VAL A 147 4.34 3.69 16.90
C VAL A 147 5.81 4.06 16.95
N LEU A 148 6.37 4.65 15.89
CA LEU A 148 7.76 5.12 15.91
C LEU A 148 7.97 6.28 16.88
N TYR A 149 7.01 7.21 16.99
CA TYR A 149 7.10 8.32 17.94
C TYR A 149 7.23 7.85 19.39
N LYS A 150 6.56 6.75 19.74
CA LYS A 150 6.67 6.17 21.08
C LYS A 150 7.85 5.21 21.23
N ALA A 151 8.44 4.72 20.13
CA ALA A 151 9.60 3.85 20.18
C ALA A 151 10.86 4.58 20.64
N SER A 152 11.87 3.82 21.05
CA SER A 152 13.18 4.34 21.42
C SER A 152 13.81 5.15 20.29
N GLN A 153 14.66 6.12 20.65
CA GLN A 153 15.41 6.92 19.67
C GLN A 153 16.23 6.03 18.72
N ALA A 154 16.80 4.93 19.22
CA ALA A 154 17.55 3.99 18.40
C ALA A 154 16.69 3.34 17.30
N LEU A 155 15.44 2.95 17.62
CA LEU A 155 14.52 2.42 16.60
C LEU A 155 14.10 3.51 15.62
N GLN A 156 13.78 4.71 16.11
CA GLN A 156 13.45 5.86 15.25
C GLN A 156 14.55 6.10 14.21
N GLU A 157 15.81 6.19 14.65
CA GLU A 157 16.97 6.39 13.79
C GLU A 157 17.14 5.28 12.76
N ARG A 158 16.97 4.00 13.15
CA ARG A 158 17.06 2.85 12.25
C ARG A 158 15.98 2.87 11.17
N TYR A 159 14.72 3.14 11.53
CA TYR A 159 13.60 3.18 10.57
C TYR A 159 13.68 4.36 9.60
N THR A 160 14.29 5.49 10.01
CA THR A 160 14.39 6.70 9.18
C THR A 160 15.77 6.91 8.56
N SER A 161 16.67 5.95 8.68
CA SER A 161 18.02 6.06 8.12
C SER A 161 17.99 6.22 6.60
N SER A 162 18.72 7.20 6.08
CA SER A 162 18.85 7.44 4.63
C SER A 162 19.65 6.37 3.90
N THR A 163 20.38 5.51 4.63
CA THR A 163 21.14 4.39 4.10
C THR A 163 20.49 3.03 4.38
N LEU A 164 19.25 3.04 4.90
CA LEU A 164 18.50 1.82 5.17
C LEU A 164 18.36 1.00 3.87
N THR A 165 18.64 -0.30 3.97
CA THR A 165 18.45 -1.26 2.89
C THR A 165 17.24 -2.16 3.15
N LYS A 166 16.72 -2.81 2.11
CA LYS A 166 15.65 -3.82 2.27
C LYS A 166 16.05 -4.92 3.25
N TYR A 167 17.31 -5.37 3.20
CA TYR A 167 17.84 -6.38 4.11
C TYR A 167 17.81 -5.93 5.57
N GLN A 168 18.28 -4.71 5.87
CA GLN A 168 18.23 -4.17 7.24
C GLN A 168 16.80 -3.93 7.72
N LEU A 169 15.90 -3.56 6.81
CA LEU A 169 14.48 -3.42 7.13
C LEU A 169 13.82 -4.78 7.43
N ASP A 170 14.17 -5.84 6.70
CA ASP A 170 13.77 -7.21 7.02
C ASP A 170 14.28 -7.60 8.41
N GLN A 171 15.53 -7.28 8.75
CA GLN A 171 16.08 -7.56 10.08
C GLN A 171 15.30 -6.83 11.20
N LEU A 172 14.94 -5.56 11.00
CA LEU A 172 14.09 -4.83 11.96
C LEU A 172 12.74 -5.52 12.18
N VAL A 173 12.13 -6.03 11.11
CA VAL A 173 10.85 -6.73 11.17
C VAL A 173 10.98 -8.08 11.88
N GLU A 174 12.04 -8.86 11.59
CA GLU A 174 12.29 -10.14 12.25
C GLU A 174 12.68 -9.98 13.74
N GLU A 175 13.44 -8.94 14.09
CA GLU A 175 13.73 -8.58 15.48
C GLU A 175 12.42 -8.31 16.25
N PHE A 176 11.48 -7.58 15.64
CA PHE A 176 10.17 -7.32 16.24
C PHE A 176 9.35 -8.61 16.44
N ILE A 177 9.29 -9.50 15.45
CA ILE A 177 8.60 -10.80 15.58
C ILE A 177 9.22 -11.64 16.70
N SER A 178 10.55 -11.71 16.75
CA SER A 178 11.30 -12.41 17.80
C SER A 178 11.05 -11.81 19.18
N ALA A 179 10.94 -10.49 19.29
CA ALA A 179 10.62 -9.82 20.54
C ALA A 179 9.21 -10.12 21.04
N ILE A 180 8.23 -10.36 20.15
CA ILE A 180 6.91 -10.88 20.56
C ILE A 180 7.04 -12.29 21.11
N GLU A 181 7.77 -13.17 20.41
CA GLU A 181 7.95 -14.57 20.79
C GLU A 181 8.64 -14.72 22.16
N THR A 182 9.62 -13.87 22.41
CA THR A 182 10.45 -13.90 23.64
C THR A 182 9.96 -12.96 24.74
N ASN A 183 8.86 -12.23 24.51
CA ASN A 183 8.33 -11.21 25.43
C ASN A 183 9.36 -10.12 25.79
N THR A 184 10.07 -9.61 24.77
CA THR A 184 11.15 -8.62 24.92
C THR A 184 10.94 -7.28 24.19
N LEU A 185 9.69 -6.94 23.86
CA LEU A 185 9.34 -5.72 23.10
C LEU A 185 9.86 -4.43 23.73
N GLU A 186 9.72 -4.28 25.05
CA GLU A 186 10.19 -3.08 25.77
C GLU A 186 11.71 -2.97 25.74
N GLN A 187 12.44 -4.09 25.88
CA GLN A 187 13.91 -4.07 25.80
C GLN A 187 14.39 -3.77 24.38
N LEU A 188 13.65 -4.22 23.36
CA LEU A 188 13.92 -3.84 21.97
C LEU A 188 13.60 -2.35 21.71
N GLY A 189 12.79 -1.73 22.56
CA GLY A 189 12.50 -0.29 22.54
C GLY A 189 11.13 0.08 21.98
N TYR A 190 10.17 -0.85 21.90
CA TYR A 190 8.79 -0.53 21.54
C TYR A 190 7.98 -0.21 22.80
N ASP A 191 7.37 0.98 22.83
CA ASP A 191 6.49 1.44 23.92
C ASP A 191 5.16 1.94 23.34
N ALA A 192 4.36 1.02 22.78
CA ALA A 192 3.04 1.36 22.24
C ALA A 192 1.97 0.37 22.67
N GLU A 193 0.75 0.88 22.76
CA GLU A 193 -0.44 0.11 23.12
C GLU A 193 -0.54 -1.19 22.30
N PRO A 194 -0.65 -2.36 22.95
CA PRO A 194 -0.68 -3.67 22.28
C PRO A 194 -1.71 -3.76 21.15
N SER A 195 -2.83 -3.06 21.30
CA SER A 195 -3.99 -3.12 20.40
C SER A 195 -3.72 -2.68 18.96
N PHE A 196 -2.68 -1.87 18.73
CA PHE A 196 -2.30 -1.43 17.38
C PHE A 196 -0.81 -1.57 17.08
N LEU A 197 -0.02 -2.14 17.99
CA LEU A 197 1.45 -2.23 17.84
C LEU A 197 1.85 -2.98 16.57
N MET A 198 1.39 -4.22 16.36
CA MET A 198 1.77 -5.01 15.17
C MET A 198 1.35 -4.35 13.86
N TYR A 199 0.12 -3.81 13.82
CA TYR A 199 -0.36 -3.09 12.65
C TYR A 199 0.49 -1.83 12.40
N GLY A 200 0.77 -1.05 13.44
CA GLY A 200 1.61 0.13 13.37
C GLY A 200 3.03 -0.19 12.90
N VAL A 201 3.69 -1.20 13.46
CA VAL A 201 5.01 -1.66 12.99
C VAL A 201 4.97 -2.06 11.51
N SER A 202 3.92 -2.76 11.07
CA SER A 202 3.77 -3.10 9.65
C SER A 202 3.67 -1.86 8.75
N LYS A 203 3.03 -0.78 9.23
CA LYS A 203 2.89 0.47 8.47
C LYS A 203 4.13 1.38 8.59
N ALA A 204 4.86 1.33 9.69
CA ALA A 204 6.17 1.93 9.82
C ALA A 204 7.18 1.27 8.86
N ALA A 205 7.19 -0.06 8.80
CA ALA A 205 8.01 -0.81 7.84
C ALA A 205 7.60 -0.51 6.39
N LEU A 206 6.30 -0.40 6.09
CA LEU A 206 5.83 -0.01 4.76
C LEU A 206 6.28 1.41 4.36
N ASN A 207 6.28 2.36 5.30
CA ASN A 207 6.78 3.71 5.04
C ASN A 207 8.30 3.72 4.79
N ALA A 208 9.06 2.95 5.58
CA ALA A 208 10.49 2.79 5.38
C ALA A 208 10.78 2.12 4.03
N LEU A 209 10.04 1.06 3.67
CA LEU A 209 10.13 0.41 2.36
C LEU A 209 9.90 1.39 1.21
N THR A 210 8.91 2.28 1.34
CA THR A 210 8.67 3.34 0.34
C THR A 210 9.90 4.22 0.14
N GLN A 211 10.64 4.57 1.20
CA GLN A 211 11.88 5.34 1.07
C GLN A 211 12.98 4.54 0.39
N VAL A 212 13.15 3.27 0.78
CA VAL A 212 14.16 2.39 0.20
C VAL A 212 13.89 2.15 -1.29
N ASP A 213 12.66 1.80 -1.66
CA ASP A 213 12.23 1.62 -3.05
C ASP A 213 12.42 2.91 -3.86
N ALA A 214 12.05 4.07 -3.30
CA ALA A 214 12.23 5.36 -3.96
C ALA A 214 13.70 5.69 -4.23
N TYR A 215 14.61 5.32 -3.32
CA TYR A 215 16.05 5.49 -3.46
C TYR A 215 16.64 4.52 -4.47
N GLU A 216 16.38 3.21 -4.32
CA GLU A 216 16.92 2.18 -5.20
C GLU A 216 16.45 2.35 -6.65
N TRP A 217 15.25 2.87 -6.86
CA TRP A 217 14.67 3.07 -8.18
C TRP A 217 14.75 4.51 -8.68
N SER A 218 15.39 5.43 -7.94
CA SER A 218 15.49 6.84 -8.35
C SER A 218 16.17 7.03 -9.72
N ASN A 219 17.10 6.13 -10.05
CA ASN A 219 17.87 6.17 -11.30
C ASN A 219 17.19 5.40 -12.44
N ASN A 220 16.09 4.70 -12.18
CA ASN A 220 15.40 3.85 -13.15
C ASN A 220 13.99 4.38 -13.46
N ASN A 221 13.74 4.73 -14.71
CA ASN A 221 12.42 5.05 -15.26
C ASN A 221 11.68 6.22 -14.61
N SER A 222 12.37 7.07 -13.84
CA SER A 222 11.75 8.16 -13.08
C SER A 222 10.50 7.65 -12.36
N LEU A 223 10.55 6.56 -11.59
CA LEU A 223 9.36 6.08 -10.86
C LEU A 223 9.07 6.96 -9.66
N LEU A 224 7.79 7.24 -9.39
CA LEU A 224 7.37 7.88 -8.14
C LEU A 224 6.88 6.79 -7.20
N VAL A 225 7.60 6.58 -6.10
CA VAL A 225 7.20 5.68 -5.03
C VAL A 225 6.88 6.51 -3.80
N VAL A 226 5.63 6.46 -3.37
CA VAL A 226 5.12 7.26 -2.24
C VAL A 226 4.24 6.41 -1.36
N SER A 227 4.10 6.83 -0.11
CA SER A 227 3.13 6.27 0.82
C SER A 227 2.07 7.31 1.15
N VAL A 228 0.85 6.86 1.40
CA VAL A 228 -0.28 7.73 1.70
C VAL A 228 -1.16 7.10 2.76
N THR A 229 -1.65 7.88 3.70
CA THR A 229 -2.69 7.45 4.65
C THR A 229 -4.06 7.93 4.16
N PRO A 230 -5.10 7.09 4.18
CA PRO A 230 -6.46 7.52 3.88
C PRO A 230 -7.09 8.34 5.03
N GLY A 231 -6.40 8.40 6.18
CA GLY A 231 -6.99 8.88 7.44
C GLY A 231 -7.85 7.81 8.11
N TYR A 232 -8.40 8.14 9.27
CA TYR A 232 -9.24 7.21 10.03
C TYR A 232 -10.63 7.12 9.40
N CYS A 233 -10.85 6.12 8.54
CA CYS A 233 -12.05 6.00 7.71
C CYS A 233 -13.03 4.94 8.22
N ALA A 234 -14.33 5.21 8.08
CA ALA A 234 -15.40 4.26 8.40
C ALA A 234 -15.42 3.10 7.37
N THR A 235 -14.94 1.93 7.79
CA THR A 235 -14.87 0.70 6.96
C THR A 235 -15.06 -0.52 7.85
N ASP A 236 -15.16 -1.71 7.25
CA ASP A 236 -15.17 -2.98 8.00
C ASP A 236 -13.95 -3.11 8.94
N MET A 237 -12.78 -2.60 8.54
CA MET A 237 -11.55 -2.69 9.33
C MET A 237 -11.64 -1.88 10.63
N THR A 238 -12.36 -0.76 10.60
CA THR A 238 -12.58 0.12 11.75
C THR A 238 -13.91 -0.15 12.44
N GLY A 239 -14.65 -1.17 12.02
CA GLY A 239 -15.99 -1.47 12.53
C GLY A 239 -17.00 -0.35 12.27
N HIS A 240 -16.80 0.46 11.22
CA HIS A 240 -17.61 1.64 10.91
C HIS A 240 -17.75 2.60 12.11
N ALA A 241 -16.63 2.86 12.80
CA ALA A 241 -16.59 3.71 13.99
C ALA A 241 -17.20 5.11 13.74
N PRO A 242 -17.97 5.66 14.71
CA PRO A 242 -18.77 6.87 14.52
C PRO A 242 -17.93 8.15 14.38
N ASP A 243 -16.71 8.15 14.93
CA ASP A 243 -15.73 9.24 14.84
C ASP A 243 -14.84 9.13 13.59
N ALA A 244 -14.99 8.07 12.80
CA ALA A 244 -14.25 7.89 11.57
C ALA A 244 -14.83 8.73 10.42
N ARG A 245 -13.94 9.29 9.59
CA ARG A 245 -14.36 10.06 8.41
C ARG A 245 -14.97 9.14 7.34
N PRO A 246 -15.78 9.66 6.40
CA PRO A 246 -16.26 8.90 5.26
C PRO A 246 -15.13 8.24 4.45
N ALA A 247 -15.29 6.98 4.07
CA ALA A 247 -14.29 6.24 3.32
C ALA A 247 -14.00 6.85 1.93
N GLU A 248 -14.97 7.56 1.35
CA GLU A 248 -14.82 8.32 0.11
C GLU A 248 -13.73 9.39 0.23
N LEU A 249 -13.61 10.02 1.39
CA LEU A 249 -12.54 10.99 1.62
C LEU A 249 -11.18 10.29 1.70
N GLY A 250 -11.11 9.06 2.22
CA GLY A 250 -9.89 8.26 2.20
C GLY A 250 -9.48 7.86 0.79
N ALA A 251 -10.45 7.45 -0.04
CA ALA A 251 -10.21 7.19 -1.46
C ALA A 251 -9.74 8.44 -2.20
N ASN A 252 -10.30 9.62 -1.90
CA ASN A 252 -9.85 10.89 -2.48
C ASN A 252 -8.39 11.22 -2.13
N SER A 253 -7.97 10.99 -0.87
CA SER A 253 -6.57 11.20 -0.46
C SER A 253 -5.60 10.35 -1.30
N ILE A 254 -5.98 9.11 -1.61
CA ILE A 254 -5.16 8.20 -2.43
C ILE A 254 -5.20 8.61 -3.90
N LEU A 255 -6.38 8.94 -4.44
CA LEU A 255 -6.53 9.37 -5.83
C LEU A 255 -5.85 10.70 -6.14
N TYR A 256 -5.66 11.57 -5.15
CA TYR A 256 -4.82 12.75 -5.31
C TYR A 256 -3.40 12.37 -5.76
N MET A 257 -2.82 11.34 -5.13
CA MET A 257 -1.49 10.81 -5.49
C MET A 257 -1.46 10.21 -6.90
N VAL A 258 -2.61 9.76 -7.41
CA VAL A 258 -2.76 9.17 -8.75
C VAL A 258 -2.83 10.25 -9.84
N ASN A 259 -3.49 11.38 -9.55
CA ASN A 259 -3.89 12.35 -10.56
C ASN A 259 -3.07 13.65 -10.55
N ALA A 260 -2.57 14.10 -9.40
CA ALA A 260 -1.84 15.35 -9.31
C ALA A 260 -0.48 15.29 -10.06
N PRO A 261 0.02 16.42 -10.58
CA PRO A 261 1.36 16.52 -11.15
C PRO A 261 2.43 15.89 -10.27
N ARG A 262 3.36 15.14 -10.90
CA ARG A 262 4.44 14.45 -10.19
C ARG A 262 5.30 15.40 -9.36
N SER A 263 5.49 16.64 -9.84
CA SER A 263 6.30 17.68 -9.20
C SER A 263 5.79 18.12 -7.83
N GLU A 264 4.53 17.82 -7.48
CA GLU A 264 3.99 18.08 -6.15
C GLU A 264 4.49 17.11 -5.08
N PHE A 265 5.09 15.98 -5.50
CA PHE A 265 5.49 14.92 -4.61
C PHE A 265 7.01 14.76 -4.55
N LYS A 266 7.51 14.68 -3.33
CA LYS A 266 8.85 14.18 -3.02
C LYS A 266 8.81 12.66 -3.09
N ASN A 267 9.68 12.08 -3.93
CA ASN A 267 9.84 10.63 -4.00
C ASN A 267 10.26 10.08 -2.63
N GLY A 268 9.67 8.97 -2.20
CA GLY A 268 9.85 8.41 -0.85
C GLY A 268 9.04 9.11 0.24
N GLY A 269 8.20 10.11 -0.10
CA GLY A 269 7.41 10.85 0.89
C GLY A 269 6.20 10.07 1.41
N PHE A 270 5.72 10.48 2.60
CA PHE A 270 4.50 10.01 3.22
C PHE A 270 3.46 11.14 3.27
N TYR A 271 2.23 10.87 2.82
CA TYR A 271 1.23 11.89 2.54
C TYR A 271 -0.12 11.64 3.22
N ALA A 272 -0.85 12.72 3.49
CA ALA A 272 -2.25 12.71 3.87
C ALA A 272 -2.96 13.89 3.19
N ASP A 273 -4.04 13.63 2.46
CA ASP A 273 -4.84 14.68 1.81
C ASP A 273 -4.01 15.65 0.96
N GLY A 274 -3.03 15.13 0.22
CA GLY A 274 -2.12 15.90 -0.64
C GLY A 274 -0.97 16.59 0.10
N GLN A 275 -0.94 16.58 1.44
CA GLN A 275 0.12 17.18 2.23
C GLN A 275 1.15 16.13 2.68
N GLN A 276 2.43 16.46 2.57
CA GLN A 276 3.49 15.62 3.11
C GLN A 276 3.45 15.70 4.65
N ILE A 277 3.50 14.54 5.30
CA ILE A 277 3.53 14.39 6.76
C ILE A 277 4.77 13.60 7.20
N PRO A 278 5.26 13.80 8.44
CA PRO A 278 6.50 13.17 8.89
C PRO A 278 6.35 11.67 9.13
N LEU A 279 7.46 10.95 9.05
CA LEU A 279 7.53 9.51 9.33
C LEU A 279 7.50 9.16 10.82
N ILE A 280 7.63 10.17 11.67
CA ILE A 280 7.51 10.07 13.13
C ILE A 280 6.58 11.22 13.55
N SER A 281 5.47 10.90 14.20
CA SER A 281 4.56 11.94 14.70
C SER A 281 3.78 11.47 15.92
N ALA A 282 3.56 12.40 16.85
CA ALA A 282 2.66 12.18 17.96
C ALA A 282 1.23 11.90 17.47
N PRO A 283 0.40 11.19 18.27
CA PRO A 283 -1.03 11.13 18.03
C PRO A 283 -1.60 12.54 17.94
N THR A 284 -2.39 12.82 16.90
CA THR A 284 -3.20 14.04 16.84
C THR A 284 -4.37 13.86 17.80
N VAL A 285 -4.46 14.78 18.78
CA VAL A 285 -5.56 14.89 19.75
C VAL A 285 -6.86 15.24 19.05
#